data_AF-A0A6D0I6K7-F1
#
_entry.id   AF-A0A6D0I6K7-F1
#
_cell.length_a   1.000
_cell.length_b   1.000
_cell.length_c   1.000
_cell.angle_alpha   90.00
_cell.angle_beta   90.00
_cell.angle_gamma   90.00
#
_symmetry.space_group_name_H-M   'P 1'
#
loop_
_entity.id
_entity.type
_entity.pdbx_description
1 polymer ?
#
loop_
_entity_poly.entity_id
_entity_poly.type
_entity_poly.pdbx_seq_one_letter_code
_entity_poly.pdbx_strand_id
1 'polypeptide(L)' 'QQLQLIMALQGLVKGDTVQKVAHTLGYDSTTAFITMFKKGLGQTPGRYIAGLTTVSPQSAKPDPRQ' A
#
# COMPACT_ATOMS: atom_id res chain seq x y z
N GLN A 1 5.18 -14.94 -7.75
CA GLN A 1 4.54 -13.66 -7.35
C GLN A 1 5.04 -13.05 -6.04
N GLN A 2 5.63 -13.80 -5.09
CA GLN A 2 6.15 -13.21 -3.83
C GLN A 2 7.24 -12.15 -4.06
N LEU A 3 8.17 -12.37 -5.00
CA LEU A 3 9.23 -11.39 -5.29
C LEU A 3 8.65 -10.04 -5.78
N GLN A 4 7.63 -10.08 -6.64
CA GLN A 4 6.97 -8.88 -7.15
C GLN A 4 6.27 -8.10 -6.02
N LEU A 5 5.69 -8.78 -5.03
CA LEU A 5 5.11 -8.14 -3.86
C LEU A 5 6.19 -7.44 -3.00
N ILE A 6 7.34 -8.08 -2.79
CA ILE A 6 8.44 -7.49 -2.01
C ILE A 6 8.97 -6.23 -2.70
N MET A 7 9.22 -6.29 -4.01
CA MET A 7 9.68 -5.15 -4.80
C MET A 7 8.62 -4.03 -4.82
N ALA A 8 7.34 -4.40 -4.95
CA ALA A 8 6.23 -3.45 -4.89
C ALA A 8 6.19 -2.70 -3.56
N LEU A 9 6.28 -3.43 -2.44
CA LEU A 9 6.33 -2.85 -1.11
C LEU A 9 7.50 -1.88 -0.97
N GLN A 10 8.69 -2.26 -1.45
CA GLN A 10 9.87 -1.40 -1.34
C GLN A 10 9.74 -0.10 -2.13
N GLY A 11 9.17 -0.13 -3.34
CA GLY A 11 8.89 1.09 -4.11
C GLY A 11 7.86 1.98 -3.43
N LEU A 12 6.76 1.40 -2.97
CA LEU A 12 5.69 2.14 -2.31
C LEU A 12 6.15 2.79 -0.98
N VAL A 13 6.99 2.10 -0.19
CA VAL A 13 7.57 2.65 1.05
C VAL A 13 8.59 3.75 0.76
N LYS A 14 9.30 3.69 -0.37
CA LYS A 14 10.18 4.79 -0.84
C LYS A 14 9.39 6.03 -1.26
N GLY A 15 8.06 5.96 -1.33
CA GLY A 15 7.20 7.05 -1.80
C GLY A 15 6.96 7.05 -3.31
N ASP A 16 7.36 5.99 -4.03
CA ASP A 16 7.02 5.88 -5.44
C ASP A 16 5.51 5.69 -5.61
N THR A 17 4.95 6.29 -6.67
CA THR A 17 3.54 6.15 -6.99
C THR A 17 3.20 4.74 -7.45
N VAL A 18 1.96 4.31 -7.21
CA VAL A 18 1.44 2.99 -7.63
C VAL A 18 1.69 2.73 -9.13
N GLN A 19 1.54 3.77 -9.96
CA GLN A 19 1.81 3.69 -11.40
C GLN A 19 3.29 3.43 -11.70
N LYS A 20 4.21 4.15 -11.05
CA LYS A 20 5.65 3.99 -11.25
C LYS A 20 6.10 2.59 -10.83
N VAL A 21 5.61 2.10 -9.69
CA VAL A 21 5.89 0.74 -9.21
C VAL A 21 5.35 -0.32 -10.17
N ALA A 22 4.13 -0.15 -10.69
CA ALA A 22 3.56 -1.05 -11.68
C ALA A 22 4.40 -1.11 -12.96
N HIS A 23 4.83 0.05 -13.47
CA HIS A 23 5.67 0.14 -14.66
C HIS A 23 7.04 -0.51 -14.46
N THR A 24 7.71 -0.24 -13.32
CA THR A 24 9.02 -0.85 -12.98
C THR A 24 8.95 -2.38 -12.90
N LEU A 25 7.82 -2.94 -12.48
CA LEU A 25 7.61 -4.38 -12.37
C LEU A 25 7.17 -5.03 -13.70
N GLY A 26 7.01 -4.25 -14.77
CA GLY A 26 6.59 -4.73 -16.08
C GLY A 26 5.10 -5.04 -16.19
N TYR A 27 4.26 -4.42 -15.36
CA TYR A 27 2.81 -4.55 -15.52
C TYR A 27 2.31 -3.69 -16.67
N ASP A 28 1.43 -4.29 -17.47
CA ASP A 28 0.74 -3.63 -18.59
C ASP A 28 -0.12 -2.43 -18.13
N SER A 29 -0.64 -2.48 -16.91
CA SER A 29 -1.46 -1.41 -16.34
C SER A 29 -1.45 -1.39 -14.82
N THR A 30 -1.67 -0.20 -14.25
CA THR A 30 -1.83 0.01 -12.79
C THR A 30 -2.93 -0.88 -12.19
N THR A 31 -4.02 -1.12 -12.93
CA THR A 31 -5.12 -2.00 -12.50
C THR A 31 -4.70 -3.47 -12.38
N ALA A 32 -3.87 -3.98 -13.30
CA ALA A 32 -3.33 -5.33 -13.24
C ALA A 32 -2.43 -5.51 -12.00
N PHE A 33 -1.59 -4.51 -11.74
CA PHE A 33 -0.78 -4.45 -10.53
C PHE A 33 -1.63 -4.43 -9.25
N ILE A 34 -2.62 -3.53 -9.16
CA ILE A 34 -3.51 -3.44 -7.98
C ILE A 34 -4.24 -4.76 -7.74
N THR A 35 -4.68 -5.43 -8.80
CA THR A 35 -5.35 -6.74 -8.71
C THR A 35 -4.43 -7.82 -8.15
N MET A 36 -3.18 -7.89 -8.65
CA MET A 36 -2.16 -8.80 -8.11
C MET A 36 -1.84 -8.48 -6.64
N PHE A 37 -1.62 -7.20 -6.32
CA PHE A 37 -1.29 -6.75 -4.98
C PHE A 37 -2.41 -7.07 -3.98
N LYS A 38 -3.67 -6.80 -4.34
CA LYS A 38 -4.85 -7.13 -3.53
C LYS A 38 -5.03 -8.64 -3.38
N LYS A 39 -4.74 -9.44 -4.41
CA LYS A 39 -4.74 -10.91 -4.29
C LYS A 39 -3.67 -11.42 -3.34
N GLY A 40 -2.51 -10.77 -3.28
CA GLY A 40 -1.40 -11.16 -2.41
C GLY A 40 -1.53 -10.70 -0.95
N LEU A 41 -1.98 -9.46 -0.73
CA LEU A 41 -1.99 -8.80 0.58
C LEU A 41 -3.40 -8.52 1.12
N GLY A 42 -4.46 -8.83 0.37
CA GLY A 42 -5.85 -8.60 0.76
C GLY A 42 -6.34 -7.15 0.66
N GLN A 43 -5.43 -6.19 0.44
CA GLN A 43 -5.74 -4.75 0.41
C GLN A 43 -5.05 -4.05 -0.77
N THR A 44 -5.50 -2.84 -1.10
CA THR A 44 -4.88 -2.04 -2.16
C THR A 44 -3.58 -1.38 -1.68
N PRO A 45 -2.63 -1.10 -2.59
CA PRO A 45 -1.34 -0.51 -2.23
C PRO A 45 -1.47 0.87 -1.56
N GLY A 46 -2.42 1.71 -2.02
CA GLY A 46 -2.68 3.01 -1.40
C GLY A 46 -3.16 2.90 0.06
N ARG A 47 -4.06 1.94 0.35
CA ARG A 47 -4.55 1.71 1.72
C ARG A 47 -3.46 1.12 2.63
N TYR A 48 -2.57 0.30 2.06
CA TYR A 48 -1.40 -0.22 2.78
C TYR A 48 -0.46 0.89 3.22
N ILE A 49 -0.07 1.78 2.30
CA ILE A 49 0.81 2.91 2.62
C ILE A 49 0.14 3.92 3.56
N ALA A 50 -1.14 4.23 3.34
CA ALA A 50 -1.90 5.08 4.26
C ALA A 50 -1.91 4.50 5.70
N GLY A 51 -2.00 3.18 5.86
CA GLY A 51 -1.88 2.52 7.16
C GLY A 51 -0.47 2.64 7.78
N LEU A 52 0.59 2.60 6.97
CA LEU A 52 1.96 2.81 7.43
C LEU A 52 2.23 4.24 7.86
N THR A 53 1.71 5.24 7.15
CA THR A 53 1.86 6.66 7.53
C THR A 53 0.97 7.03 8.71
N THR A 54 -0.13 6.30 8.89
CA THR A 54 -1.09 6.50 9.99
C THR A 54 -0.83 5.54 11.16
N VAL A 55 0.42 5.13 11.39
CA VAL A 55 0.85 4.75 12.75
C VAL A 55 0.96 6.00 13.65
N SER A 56 -0.04 6.88 13.57
CA SER A 56 -0.30 7.89 14.58
C SER A 56 -1.31 7.26 15.56
N PRO A 57 -1.06 7.36 16.87
CA PRO A 57 -1.73 6.55 17.87
C PRO A 57 -3.23 6.81 17.83
N GLN A 58 -4.00 5.75 17.62
CA GLN A 58 -5.38 5.69 18.07
C GLN A 58 -5.37 5.65 19.60
N SER A 59 -5.06 6.78 20.22
CA SER A 59 -5.18 7.06 21.65
C SER A 59 -5.38 8.56 21.81
N ALA A 60 -6.57 9.01 21.46
CA ALA A 60 -7.24 10.18 22.05
C ALA A 60 -8.60 10.37 21.35
N LYS A 61 -9.56 9.48 21.61
CA LYS A 61 -10.88 10.03 21.90
C LYS A 61 -10.77 10.49 23.35
N PRO A 62 -10.76 11.81 23.66
CA PRO A 62 -11.13 12.20 25.00
C PRO A 62 -12.55 11.70 25.17
N ASP A 63 -12.71 10.74 26.07
CA ASP A 63 -13.98 10.48 26.74
C ASP A 63 -14.53 11.85 27.18
N PRO A 64 -15.59 12.38 26.53
CA PRO A 64 -16.32 13.48 27.11
C PRO A 64 -17.20 12.85 28.19
N ARG A 65 -16.60 12.57 29.36
CA ARG A 65 -17.36 12.38 30.60
C ARG A 65 -18.00 13.72 30.94
N GLN A 66 -19.21 13.94 30.43
CA GLN A 66 -20.31 14.67 31.06
C GLN A 66 -21.61 14.01 30.63
#